data_AF-A0ABD5MU94-F1
#
_entry.id   AF-A0ABD5MU94-F1
#
_cell.length_a   1.000
_cell.length_b   1.000
_cell.length_c   1.000
_cell.angle_alpha   90.00
_cell.angle_beta   90.00
_cell.angle_gamma   90.00
#
_symmetry.space_group_name_H-M   'P 1'
#
loop_
_entity.id
_entity.type
_entity.pdbx_description
1 polymer ?
#
loop_
_entity_poly.entity_id
_entity_poly.type
_entity_poly.pdbx_seq_one_letter_code
_entity_poly.pdbx_strand_id
1 'polypeptide(L)'
;MTGIFGTGALLQVDINLILQVLMFLIFIIGLIYKSKRKIKRHGQLMGIAVILHIISFLGVMGPVFFADLESFVTFISVLEVQSLWIHAIPGTIAMILGIFLVGAWAFRFSNIGACIKRKRLMDITVLLWFISLIFGIVTYILFYV
;
A
#
# COMPACT_ATOMS: atom_id res chain seq x y z
N MET A 1 21.19 6.17 -16.15
CA MET A 1 19.78 5.74 -16.11
C MET A 1 19.76 4.25 -15.85
N THR A 2 19.28 3.84 -14.68
CA THR A 2 19.39 2.46 -14.17
C THR A 2 18.02 1.78 -13.99
N GLY A 3 16.94 2.47 -14.38
CA GLY A 3 15.54 2.01 -14.28
C GLY A 3 14.78 1.99 -15.62
N ILE A 4 13.55 1.48 -15.57
CA ILE A 4 12.59 1.37 -16.69
C ILE A 4 12.13 2.77 -17.14
N PHE A 5 11.95 3.69 -16.19
CA PHE A 5 11.38 5.01 -16.47
C PHE A 5 12.41 6.05 -16.93
N GLY A 6 13.69 5.68 -17.06
CA GLY A 6 14.75 6.61 -17.45
C GLY A 6 15.09 7.66 -16.37
N THR A 7 14.73 7.41 -15.12
CA THR A 7 14.96 8.30 -13.97
C THR A 7 16.27 7.96 -13.26
N GLY A 8 16.56 8.67 -12.15
CA GLY A 8 17.64 8.33 -11.22
C GLY A 8 17.37 7.06 -10.40
N ALA A 9 16.18 6.47 -10.49
CA ALA A 9 15.78 5.31 -9.71
C ALA A 9 16.47 4.01 -10.19
N LEU A 10 16.73 3.12 -9.23
CA LEU A 10 17.10 1.74 -9.51
C LEU A 10 15.90 0.97 -10.07
N LEU A 11 16.16 -0.02 -10.93
CA LEU A 11 15.14 -0.91 -11.51
C LEU A 11 14.14 -1.47 -10.47
N GLN A 12 14.61 -1.85 -9.28
CA GLN A 12 13.75 -2.40 -8.23
C GLN A 12 12.72 -1.39 -7.71
N VAL A 13 13.08 -0.10 -7.66
CA VAL A 13 12.19 0.98 -7.22
C VAL A 13 11.10 1.23 -8.26
N ASP A 14 11.44 1.20 -9.54
CA ASP A 14 10.46 1.31 -10.64
C ASP A 14 9.46 0.14 -10.62
N ILE A 15 9.97 -1.09 -10.48
CA ILE A 15 9.12 -2.28 -10.37
C ILE A 15 8.20 -2.18 -9.15
N ASN A 16 8.72 -1.67 -8.02
CA ASN A 16 7.93 -1.48 -6.81
C ASN A 16 6.79 -0.47 -7.02
N LEU A 17 7.04 0.65 -7.71
CA LEU A 17 6.01 1.61 -8.06
C LEU A 17 4.95 1.00 -9.00
N ILE A 18 5.37 0.28 -10.03
CA ILE A 18 4.46 -0.44 -10.95
C ILE A 18 3.59 -1.41 -10.15
N LEU A 19 4.17 -2.16 -9.22
CA LEU A 19 3.44 -3.10 -8.37
C LEU A 19 2.40 -2.39 -7.51
N GLN A 20 2.71 -1.23 -6.93
CA GLN A 20 1.74 -0.41 -6.19
C GLN A 20 0.57 0.06 -7.05
N VAL A 21 0.84 0.48 -8.29
CA VAL A 21 -0.21 0.84 -9.26
C VAL A 21 -1.06 -0.37 -9.64
N LEU A 22 -0.45 -1.54 -9.85
CA LEU A 22 -1.20 -2.78 -10.12
C LEU A 22 -2.09 -3.18 -8.92
N MET A 23 -1.59 -3.03 -7.69
CA MET A 23 -2.39 -3.24 -6.48
C MET A 23 -3.56 -2.27 -6.38
N PHE A 24 -3.38 -1.00 -6.80
CA PHE A 24 -4.49 -0.05 -6.91
C PHE A 24 -5.58 -0.57 -7.86
N LEU A 25 -5.18 -1.08 -9.03
CA LEU A 25 -6.13 -1.61 -10.02
C LEU A 25 -6.89 -2.84 -9.45
N ILE A 26 -6.18 -3.76 -8.78
CA ILE A 26 -6.81 -4.89 -8.07
C ILE A 26 -7.82 -4.39 -7.04
N PHE A 27 -7.46 -3.34 -6.30
CA PHE A 27 -8.33 -2.72 -5.31
C PHE A 27 -9.63 -2.17 -5.94
N ILE A 28 -9.52 -1.41 -7.03
CA ILE A 28 -10.68 -0.89 -7.79
C ILE A 28 -11.57 -2.03 -8.31
N ILE A 29 -10.97 -3.08 -8.88
CA ILE A 29 -11.72 -4.28 -9.31
C ILE A 29 -12.43 -4.93 -8.12
N GLY A 30 -11.78 -4.98 -6.96
CA GLY A 30 -12.38 -5.46 -5.71
C GLY A 30 -13.61 -4.65 -5.30
N LEU A 31 -13.62 -3.33 -5.49
CA LEU A 31 -14.79 -2.47 -5.22
C LEU A 31 -15.95 -2.76 -6.19
N ILE A 32 -15.66 -3.08 -7.46
CA ILE A 32 -16.68 -3.50 -8.43
C ILE A 32 -17.32 -4.83 -8.00
N TYR A 33 -16.54 -5.77 -7.48
CA TYR A 33 -17.11 -7.02 -6.95
C TYR A 33 -17.95 -6.79 -5.69
N LYS A 34 -17.56 -5.84 -4.83
CA LYS A 34 -18.36 -5.40 -3.69
C LYS A 34 -19.70 -4.81 -4.14
N SER A 35 -19.73 -3.92 -5.15
CA SER A 35 -20.98 -3.32 -5.64
C SER A 35 -21.91 -4.36 -6.25
N LYS A 36 -21.37 -5.39 -6.90
CA LYS A 36 -22.10 -6.58 -7.40
C LYS A 36 -22.48 -7.58 -6.29
N ARG A 37 -22.33 -7.24 -5.01
CA ARG A 37 -22.57 -8.10 -3.82
C ARG A 37 -21.77 -9.40 -3.80
N LYS A 38 -20.71 -9.53 -4.60
CA LYS A 38 -19.81 -10.70 -4.65
C LYS A 38 -18.71 -10.58 -3.58
N ILE A 39 -19.12 -10.57 -2.30
CA ILE A 39 -18.24 -10.28 -1.15
C ILE A 39 -17.07 -11.27 -1.02
N LYS A 40 -17.27 -12.54 -1.36
CA LYS A 40 -16.19 -13.54 -1.37
C LYS A 40 -15.06 -13.17 -2.34
N ARG A 41 -15.41 -12.78 -3.57
CA ARG A 41 -14.42 -12.35 -4.58
C ARG A 41 -13.73 -11.05 -4.18
N HIS A 42 -14.48 -10.12 -3.59
CA HIS A 42 -13.88 -8.92 -3.00
C HIS A 42 -12.81 -9.28 -1.96
N GLY A 43 -13.14 -10.12 -0.98
CA GLY A 43 -12.19 -10.55 0.05
C GLY A 43 -10.96 -11.27 -0.52
N GLN A 44 -11.14 -12.15 -1.51
CA GLN A 44 -10.02 -12.82 -2.20
C GLN A 44 -9.08 -11.82 -2.88
N LEU A 45 -9.61 -10.83 -3.60
CA LEU A 45 -8.81 -9.79 -4.25
C LEU A 45 -8.10 -8.90 -3.23
N MET A 46 -8.76 -8.54 -2.12
CA MET A 46 -8.12 -7.80 -1.04
C MET A 46 -6.99 -8.61 -0.41
N GLY A 47 -7.17 -9.92 -0.24
CA GLY A 47 -6.11 -10.81 0.24
C GLY A 47 -4.91 -10.84 -0.68
N ILE A 48 -5.12 -10.97 -1.99
CA ILE A 48 -4.05 -10.90 -2.99
C ILE A 48 -3.33 -9.55 -2.91
N ALA A 49 -4.06 -8.44 -2.85
CA ALA A 49 -3.46 -7.10 -2.75
C ALA A 49 -2.62 -6.94 -1.47
N VAL A 50 -3.11 -7.42 -0.31
CA VAL A 50 -2.34 -7.37 0.94
C VAL A 50 -1.07 -8.22 0.87
N ILE A 51 -1.13 -9.43 0.30
CA ILE A 51 0.04 -10.29 0.13
C ILE A 51 1.08 -9.62 -0.78
N LEU A 52 0.66 -9.09 -1.93
CA LEU A 52 1.55 -8.35 -2.83
C LEU A 52 2.18 -7.14 -2.13
N HIS A 53 1.41 -6.44 -1.30
CA HIS A 53 1.91 -5.27 -0.56
C HIS A 53 2.96 -5.67 0.48
N ILE A 54 2.76 -6.79 1.20
CA ILE A 54 3.75 -7.31 2.15
C ILE A 54 5.04 -7.70 1.43
N ILE A 55 4.94 -8.40 0.29
CA ILE A 55 6.11 -8.78 -0.51
C ILE A 55 6.87 -7.54 -1.00
N SER A 56 6.15 -6.56 -1.51
CA SER A 56 6.68 -5.26 -1.96
C SER A 56 7.36 -4.50 -0.82
N PHE A 57 6.75 -4.47 0.37
CA PHE A 57 7.33 -3.86 1.55
C PHE A 57 8.61 -4.58 2.01
N LEU A 58 8.57 -5.90 2.20
CA LEU A 58 9.72 -6.66 2.68
C LEU A 58 10.86 -6.72 1.68
N GLY A 59 10.55 -6.71 0.38
CA GLY A 59 11.55 -6.84 -0.68
C GLY A 59 12.22 -5.53 -1.10
N VAL A 60 11.51 -4.39 -0.99
CA VAL A 60 12.01 -3.10 -1.50
C VAL A 60 11.83 -1.98 -0.47
N MET A 61 10.60 -1.66 -0.07
CA MET A 61 10.36 -0.43 0.70
C MET A 61 10.99 -0.46 2.10
N GLY A 62 10.83 -1.57 2.82
CA GLY A 62 11.35 -1.78 4.16
C GLY A 62 12.88 -1.70 4.19
N PRO A 63 13.61 -2.53 3.41
CA PRO A 63 15.06 -2.49 3.39
C PRO A 63 15.64 -1.10 3.08
N VAL A 64 15.10 -0.41 2.06
CA VAL A 64 15.54 0.95 1.70
C VAL A 64 15.23 1.92 2.84
N PHE A 65 14.03 1.86 3.40
CA PHE A 65 13.62 2.76 4.49
C PHE A 65 14.51 2.61 5.73
N PHE A 66 14.84 1.37 6.12
CA PHE A 66 15.65 1.11 7.30
C PHE A 66 17.15 1.36 7.08
N ALA A 67 17.65 1.21 5.85
CA ALA A 67 19.03 1.53 5.51
C ALA A 67 19.32 3.04 5.65
N ASP A 68 18.35 3.89 5.29
CA ASP A 68 18.50 5.35 5.28
C ASP A 68 17.74 6.06 6.42
N LEU A 69 17.33 5.30 7.45
CA LEU A 69 16.46 5.82 8.53
C LEU A 69 17.07 7.03 9.25
N GLU A 70 18.38 7.01 9.52
CA GLU A 70 19.08 8.12 10.18
C GLU A 70 18.96 9.42 9.37
N SER A 71 19.10 9.33 8.04
CA SER A 71 18.93 10.45 7.13
C SER A 71 17.48 10.97 7.17
N PHE A 72 16.49 10.08 7.15
CA PHE A 72 15.07 10.48 7.15
C PHE A 72 14.61 11.12 8.46
N VAL A 73 15.28 10.85 9.58
CA VAL A 73 15.00 11.53 10.85
C VAL A 73 15.74 12.86 10.94
N THR A 74 16.99 12.92 10.46
CA THR A 74 17.83 14.12 10.53
C THR A 74 17.32 15.23 9.62
N PHE A 75 16.86 14.88 8.41
CA PHE A 75 16.44 15.83 7.37
C PHE A 75 14.92 15.98 7.28
N ILE A 76 14.20 15.86 8.40
CA ILE A 76 12.72 15.89 8.42
C ILE A 76 12.10 17.20 7.92
N SER A 77 12.86 18.29 7.87
CA SER A 77 12.42 19.58 7.32
C SER A 77 12.42 19.64 5.79
N VAL A 78 13.05 18.66 5.13
CA VAL A 78 13.21 18.60 3.68
C VAL A 78 11.95 17.99 3.05
N LEU A 79 11.46 18.59 1.95
CA LEU A 79 10.15 18.28 1.37
C LEU A 79 10.04 16.81 0.93
N GLU A 80 11.11 16.28 0.37
CA GLU A 80 11.30 14.90 -0.07
C GLU A 80 11.06 13.93 1.10
N VAL A 81 11.68 14.22 2.24
CA VAL A 81 11.57 13.43 3.47
C VAL A 81 10.19 13.58 4.12
N GLN A 82 9.58 14.77 4.06
CA GLN A 82 8.21 14.98 4.53
C GLN A 82 7.21 14.16 3.73
N SER A 83 7.34 14.15 2.40
CA SER A 83 6.53 13.31 1.52
C SER A 83 6.69 11.83 1.86
N LEU A 84 7.92 11.38 2.11
CA LEU A 84 8.21 10.02 2.54
C LEU A 84 7.48 9.66 3.85
N TRP A 85 7.50 10.54 4.86
CA TRP A 85 6.80 10.26 6.13
C TRP A 85 5.28 10.26 6.01
N ILE A 86 4.72 11.16 5.20
CA ILE A 86 3.27 11.19 4.91
C ILE A 86 2.85 9.97 4.07
N HIS A 87 3.78 9.35 3.34
CA HIS A 87 3.58 8.04 2.74
C HIS A 87 3.69 6.90 3.76
N ALA A 88 4.83 6.81 4.46
CA ALA A 88 5.23 5.65 5.26
C ALA A 88 4.32 5.42 6.48
N ILE A 89 3.89 6.48 7.17
CA ILE A 89 3.05 6.35 8.37
C ILE A 89 1.64 5.83 8.00
N PRO A 90 0.86 6.50 7.12
CA PRO A 90 -0.42 5.97 6.66
C PRO A 90 -0.29 4.60 6.00
N GLY A 91 0.77 4.37 5.21
CA GLY A 91 1.03 3.10 4.55
C GLY A 91 1.21 1.95 5.54
N THR A 92 1.99 2.16 6.60
CA THR A 92 2.22 1.17 7.66
C THR A 92 0.92 0.85 8.40
N ILE A 93 0.16 1.88 8.80
CA ILE A 93 -1.13 1.69 9.49
C ILE A 93 -2.11 0.95 8.56
N ALA A 94 -2.20 1.35 7.30
CA ALA A 94 -3.06 0.71 6.31
C ALA A 94 -2.67 -0.76 6.08
N MET A 95 -1.38 -1.07 6.01
CA MET A 95 -0.89 -2.44 5.87
C MET A 95 -1.28 -3.30 7.07
N ILE A 96 -1.05 -2.82 8.30
CA ILE A 96 -1.44 -3.53 9.54
C ILE A 96 -2.95 -3.79 9.57
N LEU A 97 -3.76 -2.76 9.29
CA LEU A 97 -5.22 -2.91 9.23
C LEU A 97 -5.64 -3.87 8.11
N GLY A 98 -4.99 -3.82 6.95
CA GLY A 98 -5.24 -4.72 5.84
C GLY A 98 -5.00 -6.19 6.22
N ILE A 99 -3.86 -6.47 6.84
CA ILE A 99 -3.53 -7.80 7.38
C ILE A 99 -4.61 -8.27 8.37
N PHE A 100 -4.97 -7.41 9.32
CA PHE A 100 -6.00 -7.74 10.30
C PHE A 100 -7.37 -8.01 9.67
N LEU A 101 -7.81 -7.17 8.73
CA LEU A 101 -9.10 -7.29 8.07
C LEU A 101 -9.18 -8.54 7.19
N VAL A 102 -8.14 -8.80 6.39
CA VAL A 102 -8.04 -9.98 5.53
C VAL A 102 -7.92 -11.25 6.38
N GLY A 103 -7.07 -11.25 7.41
CA GLY A 103 -6.90 -12.39 8.31
C GLY A 103 -8.22 -12.76 9.00
N ALA A 104 -8.91 -11.76 9.56
CA ALA A 104 -10.19 -12.00 10.21
C ALA A 104 -11.29 -12.46 9.25
N TRP A 105 -11.27 -11.98 7.99
CA TRP A 105 -12.14 -12.51 6.94
C TRP A 105 -11.79 -13.96 6.59
N ALA A 106 -10.50 -14.29 6.46
CA ALA A 106 -10.04 -15.65 6.13
C ALA A 106 -10.45 -16.68 7.20
N PHE A 107 -10.32 -16.34 8.49
CA PHE A 107 -10.75 -17.21 9.59
C PHE A 107 -12.27 -17.44 9.65
N ARG A 108 -13.07 -16.53 9.08
CA ARG A 108 -14.55 -16.60 9.09
C ARG A 108 -15.12 -16.39 7.69
N PHE A 109 -14.58 -17.12 6.72
CA PHE A 109 -14.85 -16.95 5.28
C PHE A 109 -16.35 -17.02 4.90
N SER A 110 -17.19 -17.71 5.68
CA SER A 110 -18.63 -17.86 5.45
C SER A 110 -19.50 -16.76 6.09
N ASN A 111 -18.97 -15.98 7.05
CA ASN A 111 -19.77 -15.04 7.84
C ASN A 111 -19.68 -13.60 7.31
N ILE A 112 -20.53 -13.27 6.34
CA ILE A 112 -20.61 -11.93 5.73
C ILE A 112 -20.97 -10.85 6.78
N GLY A 113 -21.73 -11.20 7.82
CA GLY A 113 -22.10 -10.27 8.90
C GLY A 113 -20.91 -9.73 9.68
N ALA A 114 -19.80 -10.49 9.75
CA ALA A 114 -18.57 -10.03 10.38
C ALA A 114 -17.87 -8.90 9.60
N CYS A 115 -18.01 -8.87 8.27
CA CYS A 115 -17.47 -7.79 7.44
C CYS A 115 -18.22 -6.47 7.68
N ILE A 116 -19.55 -6.53 7.82
CA ILE A 116 -20.38 -5.33 8.04
C ILE A 116 -20.02 -4.66 9.36
N LYS A 117 -19.78 -5.44 10.42
CA LYS A 117 -19.35 -4.92 11.73
C LYS A 117 -18.02 -4.16 11.69
N ARG A 118 -17.18 -4.41 10.68
CA ARG A 118 -15.86 -3.79 10.52
C ARG A 118 -15.81 -2.75 9.40
N LYS A 119 -16.96 -2.35 8.85
CA LYS A 119 -17.05 -1.40 7.72
C LYS A 119 -16.23 -0.13 7.97
N ARG A 120 -16.33 0.48 9.16
CA ARG A 120 -15.59 1.71 9.48
C ARG A 120 -14.08 1.53 9.43
N LEU A 121 -13.58 0.38 9.90
CA LEU A 121 -12.15 0.06 9.80
C LEU A 121 -11.73 -0.12 8.33
N MET A 122 -12.55 -0.81 7.52
CA MET A 122 -12.28 -0.93 6.09
C MET A 122 -12.24 0.44 5.41
N ASP A 123 -13.21 1.32 5.69
CA ASP A 123 -13.26 2.67 5.10
C ASP A 123 -12.01 3.49 5.49
N ILE A 124 -11.56 3.40 6.75
CA ILE A 124 -10.31 4.03 7.23
C ILE A 124 -9.08 3.44 6.51
N THR A 125 -8.99 2.12 6.39
CA THR A 125 -7.88 1.45 5.70
C THR A 125 -7.77 1.94 4.26
N VAL A 126 -8.90 2.06 3.56
CA VAL A 126 -8.94 2.56 2.17
C VAL A 126 -8.45 4.00 2.08
N LEU A 127 -8.91 4.86 2.99
CA LEU A 127 -8.49 6.26 3.01
C LEU A 127 -6.97 6.39 3.26
N LEU A 128 -6.46 5.70 4.28
CA LEU A 128 -5.03 5.71 4.60
C LEU A 128 -4.18 5.14 3.47
N TRP A 129 -4.66 4.07 2.83
CA TRP A 129 -3.98 3.48 1.68
C TRP A 129 -3.95 4.45 0.49
N PHE A 130 -5.04 5.17 0.22
CA PHE A 130 -5.10 6.13 -0.88
C PHE A 130 -4.17 7.33 -0.66
N ILE A 131 -4.14 7.88 0.57
CA ILE A 131 -3.18 8.91 0.98
C ILE A 131 -1.74 8.38 0.77
N SER A 132 -1.48 7.16 1.26
CA SER A 132 -0.17 6.52 1.10
C SER A 132 0.21 6.36 -0.38
N LEU A 133 -0.70 5.92 -1.26
CA LEU A 133 -0.36 5.74 -2.68
C LEU A 133 0.02 7.07 -3.33
N ILE A 134 -0.76 8.13 -3.10
CA ILE A 134 -0.48 9.46 -3.66
C ILE A 134 0.90 9.94 -3.21
N PHE A 135 1.17 9.91 -1.90
CA PHE A 135 2.46 10.35 -1.39
C PHE A 135 3.61 9.40 -1.76
N GLY A 136 3.34 8.13 -2.04
CA GLY A 136 4.33 7.21 -2.60
C GLY A 136 4.77 7.61 -4.01
N ILE A 137 3.82 8.01 -4.85
CA ILE A 137 4.11 8.56 -6.19
C ILE A 137 4.86 9.90 -6.08
N VAL A 138 4.41 10.80 -5.20
CA VAL A 138 5.09 12.09 -4.99
C VAL A 138 6.53 11.88 -4.50
N THR A 139 6.74 10.96 -3.55
CA THR A 139 8.07 10.60 -3.06
C THR A 139 8.95 10.07 -4.18
N TYR A 140 8.43 9.19 -5.05
CA TYR A 140 9.17 8.71 -6.20
C TYR A 140 9.61 9.86 -7.13
N ILE A 141 8.70 10.79 -7.43
CA ILE A 141 9.01 11.94 -8.29
C ILE A 141 10.09 12.79 -7.64
N LEU A 142 9.90 13.18 -6.38
CA LEU A 142 10.81 14.08 -5.67
C LEU A 142 12.24 13.52 -5.49
N PHE A 143 12.39 12.21 -5.29
CA PHE A 143 13.71 11.61 -5.10
C PHE A 143 14.43 11.23 -6.40
N TYR A 144 13.71 11.01 -7.51
CA TYR A 144 14.29 10.35 -8.68
C TYR A 144 14.08 11.05 -10.04
N VAL A 145 13.13 11.99 -10.15
CA VAL A 145 12.79 12.72 -11.39
C VAL A 145 13.30 14.14 -11.30
#